data_AF-A0A1Q7L3G9-F1
#
_entry.id   AF-A0A1Q7L3G9-F1
#
_cell.length_a   1.000
_cell.length_b   1.000
_cell.length_c   1.000
_cell.angle_alpha   90.00
_cell.angle_beta   90.00
_cell.angle_gamma   90.00
#
_symmetry.space_group_name_H-M   'P 1'
#
loop_
_entity.id
_entity.type
_entity.pdbx_description
1 polymer ?
#
loop_
_entity_poly.entity_id
_entity_poly.type
_entity_poly.pdbx_seq_one_letter_code
_entity_poly.pdbx_strand_id
1 'polypeptide(L)'
;MRYTLIPLAVLLLRIFGCDSHPLTDYRPLDQAGMWSSNVEQLKALNTSDTEVSQIAKLKQAGMSDDGCVTMVSDAHEHHHPFASADSAVNLVRAGYAEPMILEIAKTDQLDSLSGDAVMLRLVGLSDSAVEVILHRRLRGQRTLSSAEIGRLKNTGLTEKQIMERINQGMTDAEADREAAVREATRNHANTGFTRVHGRRH
;
A
#
# COMPACT_ATOMS: atom_id res chain seq x y z
N MET A 1 13.43 -39.31 60.87
CA MET A 1 14.62 -38.45 60.70
C MET A 1 15.45 -39.04 59.58
N ARG A 2 15.72 -38.42 58.42
CA ARG A 2 15.80 -37.01 58.02
C ARG A 2 15.64 -36.92 56.49
N TYR A 3 15.07 -35.81 56.06
CA TYR A 3 14.78 -35.39 54.69
C TYR A 3 16.02 -35.33 53.80
N THR A 4 15.92 -35.83 52.57
CA THR A 4 16.83 -35.48 51.45
C THR A 4 16.02 -34.89 50.31
N LEU A 5 15.66 -33.62 50.50
CA LEU A 5 15.25 -32.69 49.46
C LEU A 5 16.52 -32.08 48.83
N ILE A 6 16.47 -31.84 47.51
CA ILE A 6 17.33 -30.97 46.68
C ILE A 6 18.60 -31.67 46.14
N PRO A 7 18.66 -31.90 44.81
CA PRO A 7 19.11 -30.81 43.93
C PRO A 7 18.29 -30.74 42.62
N LEU A 8 17.24 -29.91 42.61
CA LEU A 8 16.54 -29.48 41.38
C LEU A 8 16.60 -27.96 41.22
N ALA A 9 17.64 -27.31 41.76
CA ALA A 9 17.68 -25.85 41.94
C ALA A 9 18.82 -25.14 41.20
N VAL A 10 19.61 -25.82 40.36
CA VAL A 10 20.83 -25.22 39.77
C VAL A 10 20.77 -25.07 38.24
N LEU A 11 19.72 -25.53 37.56
CA LEU A 11 19.61 -25.45 36.09
C LEU A 11 18.47 -24.57 35.56
N LEU A 12 18.08 -23.52 36.30
CA LEU A 12 17.09 -22.52 35.87
C LEU A 12 17.64 -21.08 35.79
N LEU A 13 18.96 -20.89 35.91
CA LEU A 13 19.61 -19.57 35.94
C LEU A 13 20.18 -19.11 34.57
N ARG A 14 19.58 -19.52 33.46
CA ARG A 14 19.98 -19.12 32.08
C ARG A 14 18.95 -18.21 31.39
N ILE A 15 18.05 -17.59 32.14
CA ILE A 15 17.08 -16.62 31.63
C ILE A 15 17.39 -15.29 32.34
N PHE A 16 17.30 -14.16 31.64
CA PHE A 16 17.85 -12.83 31.96
C PHE A 16 19.27 -12.58 31.45
N GLY A 17 19.48 -12.77 30.14
CA GLY A 17 20.34 -11.85 29.42
C GLY A 17 19.66 -10.47 29.43
N CYS A 18 20.30 -9.48 30.06
CA CYS A 18 19.91 -8.08 29.93
C CYS A 18 19.88 -7.72 28.45
N ASP A 19 18.73 -7.26 27.96
CA ASP A 19 18.60 -6.58 26.68
C ASP A 19 19.35 -5.25 26.78
N SER A 20 20.66 -5.29 26.54
CA SER A 20 21.40 -4.10 26.11
C SER A 20 20.80 -3.69 24.77
N HIS A 21 19.78 -2.84 24.81
CA HIS A 21 19.27 -2.14 23.63
C HIS A 21 20.48 -1.40 23.05
N PRO A 22 21.00 -1.81 21.88
CA PRO A 22 22.00 -1.02 21.19
C PRO A 22 21.40 0.38 21.06
N LEU A 23 22.18 1.42 21.38
CA LEU A 23 21.73 2.79 21.16
C LEU A 23 21.40 2.92 19.66
N THR A 24 20.12 3.10 19.34
CA THR A 24 19.65 3.24 17.96
C THR A 24 20.43 4.35 17.26
N ASP A 25 20.92 4.09 16.05
CA ASP A 25 21.69 5.04 15.27
C ASP A 25 20.79 5.96 14.44
N TYR A 26 20.63 7.21 14.89
CA TYR A 26 19.80 8.22 14.21
C TYR A 26 20.55 9.04 13.14
N ARG A 27 21.86 8.81 12.93
CA ARG A 27 22.64 9.55 11.91
C ARG A 27 22.04 9.48 10.50
N PRO A 28 21.42 8.36 10.05
CA PRO A 28 20.77 8.33 8.74
C PRO A 28 19.63 9.35 8.57
N LEU A 29 18.94 9.73 9.66
CA LEU A 29 17.86 10.72 9.59
C LEU A 29 18.39 12.14 9.44
N ASP A 30 19.47 12.45 10.15
CA ASP A 30 20.18 13.72 10.02
C ASP A 30 20.76 13.88 8.60
N GLN A 31 21.35 12.81 8.05
CA GLN A 31 21.81 12.77 6.66
C GLN A 31 20.68 12.91 5.64
N ALA A 32 19.47 12.44 5.96
CA ALA A 32 18.28 12.64 5.15
C ALA A 32 17.67 14.06 5.30
N GLY A 33 18.25 14.91 6.14
CA GLY A 33 17.81 16.29 6.36
C GLY A 33 16.55 16.40 7.22
N MET A 34 16.32 15.45 8.12
CA MET A 34 15.23 15.51 9.10
C MET A 34 15.55 16.52 10.20
N TRP A 35 14.58 17.34 10.58
CA TRP A 35 14.79 18.30 11.67
C TRP A 35 15.06 17.63 13.01
N SER A 36 15.94 18.24 13.81
CA SER A 36 16.34 17.72 15.12
C SER A 36 15.14 17.52 16.06
N SER A 37 14.13 18.39 15.99
CA SER A 37 12.89 18.25 16.77
C SER A 37 12.16 16.94 16.47
N ASN A 38 12.12 16.52 15.21
CA ASN A 38 11.44 15.31 14.79
C ASN A 38 12.29 14.07 15.11
N VAL A 39 13.62 14.17 15.03
CA VAL A 39 14.53 13.12 15.52
C VAL A 39 14.35 12.89 17.04
N GLU A 40 14.20 13.93 17.84
CA GLU A 40 13.92 13.77 19.28
C GLU A 40 12.54 13.14 19.54
N GLN A 41 11.52 13.43 18.72
CA GLN A 41 10.24 12.74 18.80
C GLN A 41 10.37 11.24 18.48
N LEU A 42 11.12 10.88 17.45
CA LEU A 42 11.37 9.48 17.08
C LEU A 42 12.17 8.72 18.16
N LYS A 43 13.08 9.41 18.86
CA LYS A 43 13.76 8.86 20.04
C LYS A 43 12.79 8.59 21.19
N ALA A 44 11.86 9.51 21.44
CA ALA A 44 10.84 9.33 22.48
C ALA A 44 9.90 8.15 22.19
N LEU A 45 9.71 7.81 20.91
CA LEU A 45 8.96 6.63 20.47
C LEU A 45 9.77 5.31 20.59
N ASN A 46 11.02 5.32 21.05
CA ASN A 46 11.88 4.13 21.16
C ASN A 46 12.05 3.37 19.83
N THR A 47 12.24 4.08 18.72
CA THR A 47 12.43 3.45 17.42
C THR A 47 13.70 2.60 17.34
N SER A 48 13.61 1.53 16.56
CA SER A 48 14.71 0.60 16.25
C SER A 48 15.56 1.06 15.05
N ASP A 49 16.77 0.52 14.91
CA ASP A 49 17.64 0.78 13.74
C ASP A 49 16.94 0.43 12.41
N THR A 50 16.12 -0.63 12.43
CA THR A 50 15.32 -1.02 11.27
C THR A 50 14.32 0.06 10.91
N GLU A 51 13.61 0.63 11.87
CA GLU A 51 12.65 1.71 11.64
C GLU A 51 13.32 2.98 11.18
N VAL A 52 14.48 3.33 11.76
CA VAL A 52 15.28 4.48 11.31
C VAL A 52 15.63 4.35 9.83
N SER A 53 16.01 3.15 9.36
CA SER A 53 16.28 2.92 7.94
C SER A 53 15.04 3.10 7.05
N GLN A 54 13.86 2.71 7.54
CA GLN A 54 12.58 2.85 6.84
C GLN A 54 12.16 4.33 6.77
N ILE A 55 12.34 5.07 7.86
CA ILE A 55 12.05 6.51 7.92
C ILE A 55 12.98 7.31 7.01
N ALA A 56 14.28 6.97 6.99
CA ALA A 56 15.24 7.62 6.09
C ALA A 56 14.82 7.47 4.63
N LYS A 57 14.34 6.27 4.22
CA LYS A 57 13.81 6.03 2.88
C LYS A 57 12.58 6.90 2.57
N LEU A 58 11.63 7.02 3.50
CA LEU A 58 10.44 7.87 3.33
C LEU A 58 10.81 9.33 3.12
N LYS A 59 11.70 9.85 3.97
CA LYS A 59 12.18 11.22 3.89
C LYS A 59 12.85 11.48 2.54
N GLN A 60 13.71 10.58 2.09
CA GLN A 60 14.36 10.66 0.78
C GLN A 60 13.37 10.62 -0.39
N ALA A 61 12.22 9.97 -0.22
CA ALA A 61 11.16 9.96 -1.23
C ALA A 61 10.32 11.25 -1.25
N GLY A 62 10.48 12.14 -0.26
CA GLY A 62 9.79 13.43 -0.19
C GLY A 62 8.65 13.50 0.83
N MET A 63 8.53 12.51 1.73
CA MET A 63 7.62 12.59 2.88
C MET A 63 8.06 13.71 3.84
N SER A 64 7.11 14.45 4.42
CA SER A 64 7.44 15.45 5.44
C SER A 64 7.99 14.81 6.73
N ASP A 65 8.69 15.60 7.55
CA ASP A 65 9.20 15.12 8.84
C ASP A 65 8.07 14.76 9.81
N ASP A 66 6.98 15.53 9.80
CA ASP A 66 5.80 15.28 10.62
C ASP A 66 5.05 14.03 10.14
N GLY A 67 4.95 13.82 8.83
CA GLY A 67 4.41 12.60 8.24
C GLY A 67 5.23 11.37 8.62
N CYS A 68 6.56 11.46 8.60
CA CYS A 68 7.44 10.39 9.05
C CYS A 68 7.22 10.01 10.53
N VAL A 69 7.10 11.01 11.42
CA VAL A 69 6.81 10.76 12.84
C VAL A 69 5.43 10.12 13.02
N THR A 70 4.43 10.62 12.30
CA THR A 70 3.05 10.13 12.37
C THR A 70 2.97 8.65 11.96
N MET A 71 3.62 8.26 10.86
CA MET A 71 3.63 6.87 10.38
C MET A 71 4.19 5.88 11.42
N VAL A 72 5.24 6.31 12.13
CA VAL A 72 5.85 5.51 13.20
C VAL A 72 4.96 5.45 14.42
N SER A 73 4.41 6.60 14.82
CA SER A 73 3.48 6.69 15.95
C SER A 73 2.26 5.79 15.72
N ASP A 74 1.66 5.81 14.53
CA ASP A 74 0.51 4.98 14.18
C ASP A 74 0.87 3.48 14.23
N ALA A 75 2.02 3.07 13.67
CA ALA A 75 2.47 1.69 13.74
C ALA A 75 2.68 1.20 15.19
N HIS A 76 3.26 2.06 16.04
CA HIS A 76 3.46 1.76 17.45
C HIS A 76 2.14 1.70 18.23
N GLU A 77 1.16 2.54 17.89
CA GLU A 77 -0.20 2.47 18.43
C GLU A 77 -0.86 1.11 18.11
N HIS A 78 -0.58 0.56 16.92
CA HIS A 78 -1.01 -0.79 16.52
C HIS A 78 -0.07 -1.92 16.99
N HIS A 79 0.88 -1.62 17.88
CA HIS A 79 1.78 -2.59 18.51
C HIS A 79 2.70 -3.34 17.55
N HIS A 80 3.12 -2.71 16.45
CA HIS A 80 4.15 -3.27 15.57
C HIS A 80 5.18 -2.20 15.16
N PRO A 81 6.41 -2.61 14.81
CA PRO A 81 7.38 -1.67 14.27
C PRO A 81 6.94 -1.17 12.90
N PHE A 82 7.38 0.03 12.54
CA PHE A 82 7.16 0.58 11.20
C PHE A 82 8.03 -0.14 10.16
N ALA A 83 7.40 -0.83 9.20
CA ALA A 83 8.08 -1.62 8.17
C ALA A 83 7.60 -1.36 6.72
N SER A 84 6.60 -0.51 6.53
CA SER A 84 5.91 -0.33 5.24
C SER A 84 6.43 0.87 4.43
N ALA A 85 7.72 1.22 4.54
CA ALA A 85 8.25 2.39 3.83
C ALA A 85 8.18 2.22 2.32
N ASP A 86 8.52 1.04 1.79
CA ASP A 86 8.55 0.84 0.33
C ASP A 86 7.15 1.06 -0.29
N SER A 87 6.09 0.65 0.39
CA SER A 87 4.69 0.90 -0.02
C SER A 87 4.31 2.38 0.03
N ALA A 88 4.68 3.10 1.08
CA ALA A 88 4.45 4.54 1.15
C ALA A 88 5.32 5.32 0.13
N VAL A 89 6.58 4.92 -0.10
CA VAL A 89 7.44 5.47 -1.15
C VAL A 89 6.79 5.31 -2.53
N ASN A 90 6.21 4.15 -2.82
CA ASN A 90 5.49 3.92 -4.08
C ASN A 90 4.31 4.87 -4.24
N LEU A 91 3.55 5.14 -3.17
CA LEU A 91 2.45 6.10 -3.19
C LEU A 91 2.96 7.53 -3.40
N VAL A 92 4.01 7.95 -2.68
CA VAL A 92 4.62 9.27 -2.86
C VAL A 92 5.08 9.46 -4.31
N ARG A 93 5.78 8.46 -4.87
CA ARG A 93 6.26 8.50 -6.27
C ARG A 93 5.14 8.45 -7.30
N ALA A 94 4.04 7.76 -6.98
CA ALA A 94 2.83 7.80 -7.79
C ALA A 94 2.08 9.13 -7.66
N GLY A 95 2.55 10.05 -6.80
CA GLY A 95 2.06 11.42 -6.65
C GLY A 95 0.84 11.55 -5.73
N TYR A 96 0.62 10.57 -4.83
CA TYR A 96 -0.43 10.68 -3.82
C TYR A 96 -0.11 11.78 -2.81
N ALA A 97 -1.14 12.49 -2.38
CA ALA A 97 -1.01 13.49 -1.34
C ALA A 97 -0.69 12.81 0.01
N GLU A 98 0.19 13.42 0.79
CA GLU A 98 0.61 12.91 2.11
C GLU A 98 -0.57 12.58 3.04
N PRO A 99 -1.62 13.42 3.18
CA PRO A 99 -2.77 13.07 4.02
C PRO A 99 -3.46 11.75 3.64
N MET A 100 -3.52 11.42 2.35
CA MET A 100 -4.08 10.16 1.88
C MET A 100 -3.18 8.97 2.24
N ILE A 101 -1.86 9.15 2.15
CA ILE A 101 -0.89 8.11 2.52
C ILE A 101 -0.98 7.82 4.02
N LEU A 102 -1.07 8.87 4.85
CA LEU A 102 -1.27 8.76 6.29
C LEU A 102 -2.60 8.09 6.63
N GLU A 103 -3.68 8.39 5.90
CA GLU A 103 -4.97 7.73 6.12
C GLU A 103 -4.90 6.22 5.84
N ILE A 104 -4.20 5.81 4.78
CA ILE A 104 -3.97 4.38 4.48
C ILE A 104 -3.11 3.73 5.57
N ALA A 105 -2.05 4.41 6.01
CA ALA A 105 -1.13 3.96 7.06
C ALA A 105 -1.84 3.70 8.38
N LYS A 106 -2.71 4.64 8.78
CA LYS A 106 -3.52 4.55 10.00
C LYS A 106 -4.46 3.34 10.05
N THR A 107 -4.65 2.63 8.94
CA THR A 107 -5.48 1.42 8.90
C THR A 107 -4.67 0.14 8.76
N ASP A 108 -3.34 0.22 8.83
CA ASP A 108 -2.38 -0.87 8.54
C ASP A 108 -2.56 -1.50 7.15
N GLN A 109 -3.08 -0.72 6.19
CA GLN A 109 -3.37 -1.19 4.83
C GLN A 109 -2.39 -0.65 3.78
N LEU A 110 -1.25 -0.09 4.18
CA LEU A 110 -0.24 0.40 3.23
C LEU A 110 0.25 -0.72 2.30
N ASP A 111 0.68 -1.84 2.87
CA ASP A 111 1.27 -2.92 2.07
C ASP A 111 0.22 -3.62 1.21
N SER A 112 -1.02 -3.70 1.67
CA SER A 112 -2.12 -4.34 0.93
C SER A 112 -2.73 -3.46 -0.16
N LEU A 113 -2.83 -2.14 0.05
CA LEU A 113 -3.48 -1.23 -0.89
C LEU A 113 -2.53 -0.46 -1.80
N SER A 114 -1.26 -0.29 -1.42
CA SER A 114 -0.32 0.58 -2.17
C SER A 114 -0.18 0.20 -3.64
N GLY A 115 0.07 -1.08 -3.95
CA GLY A 115 0.20 -1.53 -5.34
C GLY A 115 -1.07 -1.30 -6.15
N ASP A 116 -2.21 -1.54 -5.52
CA ASP A 116 -3.52 -1.39 -6.13
C ASP A 116 -3.88 0.09 -6.38
N ALA A 117 -3.52 0.97 -5.45
CA ALA A 117 -3.62 2.42 -5.60
C ALA A 117 -2.76 2.91 -6.78
N VAL A 118 -1.49 2.51 -6.84
CA VAL A 118 -0.59 2.83 -7.95
C VAL A 118 -1.20 2.39 -9.29
N MET A 119 -1.78 1.19 -9.35
CA MET A 119 -2.45 0.69 -10.56
C MET A 119 -3.66 1.54 -10.97
N LEU A 120 -4.47 2.02 -10.03
CA LEU A 120 -5.61 2.90 -10.35
C LEU A 120 -5.16 4.20 -11.04
N ARG A 121 -4.03 4.79 -10.63
CA ARG A 121 -3.43 5.93 -11.32
C ARG A 121 -2.84 5.57 -12.68
N LEU A 122 -2.21 4.40 -12.82
CA LEU A 122 -1.66 3.93 -14.10
C LEU A 122 -2.75 3.60 -15.14
N VAL A 123 -3.92 3.16 -14.70
CA VAL A 123 -5.13 3.05 -15.53
C VAL A 123 -5.60 4.43 -16.03
N GLY A 124 -5.03 5.51 -15.49
CA GLY A 124 -5.28 6.89 -15.87
C GLY A 124 -6.61 7.40 -15.35
N LEU A 125 -7.13 6.83 -14.25
CA LEU A 125 -8.33 7.36 -13.59
C LEU A 125 -8.08 8.79 -13.09
N SER A 126 -9.13 9.62 -13.11
CA SER A 126 -9.08 10.92 -12.44
C SER A 126 -8.82 10.78 -10.93
N ASP A 127 -8.15 11.77 -10.34
CA ASP A 127 -7.82 11.76 -8.91
C ASP A 127 -9.06 11.56 -8.02
N SER A 128 -10.19 12.18 -8.38
CA SER A 128 -11.44 12.02 -7.64
C SER A 128 -12.02 10.61 -7.75
N ALA A 129 -11.90 9.94 -8.90
CA ALA A 129 -12.32 8.55 -9.04
C ALA A 129 -11.44 7.62 -8.22
N VAL A 130 -10.13 7.83 -8.22
CA VAL A 130 -9.17 7.09 -7.40
C VAL A 130 -9.48 7.25 -5.91
N GLU A 131 -9.68 8.48 -5.45
CA GLU A 131 -9.99 8.80 -4.04
C GLU A 131 -11.28 8.09 -3.58
N VAL A 132 -12.35 8.14 -4.39
CA VAL A 132 -13.61 7.44 -4.08
C VAL A 132 -13.39 5.92 -3.98
N ILE A 133 -12.62 5.32 -4.89
CA ILE A 133 -12.34 3.88 -4.86
C ILE A 133 -11.51 3.51 -3.62
N LEU A 134 -10.47 4.28 -3.30
CA LEU A 134 -9.61 4.01 -2.16
C LEU A 134 -10.36 4.18 -0.82
N HIS A 135 -11.15 5.23 -0.63
CA HIS A 135 -11.95 5.38 0.58
C HIS A 135 -12.97 4.24 0.76
N ARG A 136 -13.55 3.74 -0.33
CA ARG A 136 -14.43 2.56 -0.28
C ARG A 136 -13.65 1.34 0.23
N ARG A 137 -12.45 1.10 -0.31
CA ARG A 137 -11.59 -0.02 0.10
C ARG A 137 -11.16 0.08 1.55
N LEU A 138 -10.74 1.27 2.00
CA LEU A 138 -10.39 1.53 3.40
C LEU A 138 -11.55 1.24 4.36
N ARG A 139 -12.80 1.48 3.92
CA ARG A 139 -14.03 1.15 4.68
C ARG A 139 -14.48 -0.31 4.53
N GLY A 140 -13.68 -1.17 3.88
CA GLY A 140 -14.04 -2.55 3.59
C GLY A 140 -15.23 -2.70 2.62
N GLN A 141 -15.59 -1.64 1.90
CA GLN A 141 -16.66 -1.69 0.92
C GLN A 141 -16.18 -2.36 -0.36
N ARG A 142 -17.06 -3.18 -0.94
CA ARG A 142 -16.76 -3.88 -2.19
C ARG A 142 -16.51 -2.88 -3.31
N THR A 143 -15.38 -3.07 -4.01
CA THR A 143 -15.03 -2.37 -5.24
C THR A 143 -14.50 -3.38 -6.24
N LEU A 144 -14.45 -3.01 -7.52
CA LEU A 144 -13.74 -3.78 -8.52
C LEU A 144 -12.23 -3.73 -8.26
N SER A 145 -11.51 -4.78 -8.60
CA SER A 145 -10.04 -4.76 -8.60
C SER A 145 -9.49 -3.73 -9.60
N SER A 146 -8.28 -3.25 -9.34
CA SER A 146 -7.60 -2.29 -10.22
C SER A 146 -7.43 -2.84 -11.65
N ALA A 147 -7.16 -4.15 -11.78
CA ALA A 147 -7.06 -4.86 -13.04
C ALA A 147 -8.36 -4.85 -13.84
N GLU A 148 -9.50 -5.18 -13.22
CA GLU A 148 -10.79 -5.19 -13.90
C GLU A 148 -11.25 -3.78 -14.28
N ILE A 149 -10.97 -2.78 -13.44
CA ILE A 149 -11.21 -1.37 -13.79
C ILE A 149 -10.39 -0.98 -15.03
N GLY A 150 -9.12 -1.38 -15.08
CA GLY A 150 -8.25 -1.17 -16.24
C GLY A 150 -8.78 -1.81 -17.52
N ARG A 151 -9.23 -3.06 -17.44
CA ARG A 151 -9.83 -3.78 -18.58
C ARG A 151 -11.10 -3.11 -19.08
N LEU A 152 -12.02 -2.80 -18.18
CA LEU A 152 -13.25 -2.08 -18.52
C LEU A 152 -12.95 -0.75 -19.23
N LYS A 153 -11.99 0.03 -18.72
CA LYS A 153 -11.56 1.28 -19.36
C LYS A 153 -10.96 1.04 -20.76
N ASN A 154 -10.13 0.01 -20.92
CA ASN A 154 -9.54 -0.38 -22.19
C ASN A 154 -10.57 -0.85 -23.23
N THR A 155 -11.77 -1.25 -22.81
CA THR A 155 -12.90 -1.55 -23.70
C THR A 155 -13.70 -0.30 -24.14
N GLY A 156 -13.29 0.89 -23.69
CA GLY A 156 -13.91 2.16 -24.03
C GLY A 156 -14.96 2.65 -23.04
N LEU A 157 -15.10 2.03 -21.86
CA LEU A 157 -15.97 2.56 -20.81
C LEU A 157 -15.41 3.86 -20.25
N THR A 158 -16.31 4.82 -20.08
CA THR A 158 -16.02 6.07 -19.35
C THR A 158 -15.92 5.80 -17.85
N GLU A 159 -15.20 6.66 -17.14
CA GLU A 159 -15.06 6.56 -15.67
C GLU A 159 -16.42 6.58 -14.97
N LYS A 160 -17.35 7.42 -15.44
CA LYS A 160 -18.73 7.46 -14.93
C LYS A 160 -19.42 6.09 -15.00
N GLN A 161 -19.27 5.39 -16.12
CA GLN A 161 -19.86 4.06 -16.32
C GLN A 161 -19.20 2.99 -15.45
N ILE A 162 -17.89 3.09 -15.22
CA ILE A 162 -17.17 2.20 -14.30
C ILE A 162 -17.63 2.44 -12.86
N MET A 163 -17.73 3.70 -12.44
CA MET A 163 -18.20 4.05 -11.10
C MET A 163 -19.65 3.62 -10.87
N GLU A 164 -20.51 3.71 -11.88
CA GLU A 164 -21.88 3.20 -11.81
C GLU A 164 -21.92 1.68 -11.54
N ARG A 165 -21.05 0.90 -12.20
CA ARG A 165 -20.94 -0.54 -11.97
C ARG A 165 -20.45 -0.87 -10.56
N ILE A 166 -19.43 -0.14 -10.09
CA ILE A 166 -18.95 -0.25 -8.72
C ILE A 166 -20.09 0.06 -7.72
N ASN A 167 -20.89 1.09 -7.99
CA ASN A 167 -22.03 1.47 -7.15
C ASN A 167 -23.17 0.42 -7.17
N GLN A 168 -23.36 -0.26 -8.29
CA GLN A 168 -24.32 -1.36 -8.45
C GLN A 168 -23.81 -2.68 -7.83
N GLY A 169 -22.59 -2.70 -7.30
CA GLY A 169 -22.01 -3.88 -6.66
C GLY A 169 -21.49 -4.93 -7.65
N MET A 170 -21.14 -4.52 -8.88
CA MET A 170 -20.55 -5.40 -9.87
C MET A 170 -19.35 -6.13 -9.30
N THR A 171 -19.30 -7.44 -9.57
CA THR A 171 -18.22 -8.32 -9.15
C THR A 171 -17.11 -8.38 -10.21
N ASP A 172 -15.88 -8.70 -9.82
CA ASP A 172 -14.78 -8.90 -10.77
C ASP A 172 -15.09 -9.96 -11.84
N ALA A 173 -15.83 -11.01 -11.49
CA ALA A 173 -16.25 -12.04 -12.46
C ALA A 173 -17.29 -11.52 -13.47
N GLU A 174 -18.12 -10.54 -13.07
CA GLU A 174 -19.04 -9.88 -14.00
C GLU A 174 -18.32 -8.87 -14.88
N ALA A 175 -17.38 -8.11 -14.31
CA ALA A 175 -16.53 -7.19 -15.04
C ALA A 175 -15.69 -7.92 -16.11
N ASP A 176 -15.11 -9.07 -15.78
CA ASP A 176 -14.35 -9.90 -16.72
C ASP A 176 -15.22 -10.37 -17.89
N ARG A 177 -16.41 -10.90 -17.60
CA ARG A 177 -17.37 -11.33 -18.64
C ARG A 177 -17.77 -10.16 -19.54
N GLU A 178 -18.04 -8.99 -18.95
CA GLU A 178 -18.42 -7.80 -19.70
C GLU A 178 -17.26 -7.28 -20.58
N ALA A 179 -16.03 -7.25 -20.03
CA ALA A 179 -14.83 -6.87 -20.75
C ALA A 179 -14.57 -7.82 -21.92
N ALA A 180 -14.64 -9.14 -21.70
CA ALA A 180 -14.43 -10.15 -22.75
C ALA A 180 -15.41 -10.00 -23.91
N VAL A 181 -16.70 -9.77 -23.64
CA VAL A 181 -17.72 -9.54 -24.69
C VAL A 181 -17.42 -8.28 -25.49
N ARG A 182 -17.01 -7.19 -24.82
CA ARG A 182 -16.65 -5.94 -25.51
C ARG A 182 -15.37 -6.06 -26.33
N GLU A 183 -14.34 -6.71 -25.77
CA GLU A 183 -13.08 -6.98 -26.45
C GLU A 183 -13.32 -7.81 -27.72
N ALA A 184 -14.13 -8.87 -27.64
CA ALA A 184 -14.52 -9.66 -28.80
C ALA A 184 -15.24 -8.82 -29.85
N THR A 185 -16.24 -8.02 -29.44
CA THR A 185 -16.99 -7.15 -30.36
C THR A 185 -16.07 -6.15 -31.06
N ARG A 186 -15.15 -5.52 -30.33
CA ARG A 186 -14.15 -4.59 -30.89
C ARG A 186 -13.23 -5.29 -31.88
N ASN A 187 -12.75 -6.48 -31.53
CA ASN A 187 -11.84 -7.23 -32.39
C ASN A 187 -12.54 -7.70 -33.68
N HIS A 188 -13.83 -8.01 -33.63
CA HIS A 188 -14.63 -8.40 -34.80
C HIS A 188 -15.15 -7.23 -35.64
N ALA A 189 -15.19 -6.00 -35.10
CA ALA A 189 -15.68 -4.82 -35.82
C ALA A 189 -14.88 -4.48 -37.09
N ASN A 190 -13.61 -4.92 -37.17
CA ASN A 190 -12.71 -4.64 -38.30
C ASN A 190 -12.31 -5.89 -39.11
N THR A 191 -12.88 -7.06 -38.84
CA THR A 191 -12.55 -8.32 -39.56
C THR A 191 -13.51 -8.62 -40.73
N GLY A 192 -14.25 -7.60 -41.21
CA GLY A 192 -15.05 -7.72 -42.42
C GLY A 192 -14.17 -7.91 -43.64
N PHE A 193 -13.78 -9.15 -43.94
CA PHE A 193 -13.18 -9.52 -45.22
C PHE A 193 -14.17 -9.18 -46.34
N THR A 194 -14.00 -8.02 -46.96
CA THR A 194 -14.61 -7.73 -48.25
C THR A 194 -13.92 -8.62 -49.29
N ARG A 195 -14.60 -9.69 -49.72
CA ARG A 195 -14.15 -10.48 -50.88
C ARG A 195 -14.16 -9.56 -52.10
N VAL A 196 -13.00 -8.99 -52.44
CA VAL A 196 -12.80 -8.29 -53.70
C VAL A 196 -12.96 -9.34 -54.82
N HIS A 197 -14.14 -9.39 -55.43
CA HIS A 197 -14.35 -10.20 -56.63
C HIS A 197 -13.53 -9.57 -57.76
N GLY A 198 -12.38 -10.18 -58.06
CA GLY A 198 -11.56 -9.82 -59.21
C GLY A 198 -12.38 -9.93 -60.50
N ARG A 199 -12.43 -8.83 -61.25
CA ARG A 199 -13.08 -8.74 -62.56
C ARG A 199 -12.33 -9.67 -63.52
N ARG A 200 -12.99 -10.73 -64.01
CA ARG A 200 -12.48 -11.55 -65.11
C ARG A 200 -12.33 -10.67 -66.35
N HIS A 201 -11.10 -10.50 -66.82
CA HIS A 201 -10.79 -10.06 -68.18
C HIS A 201 -10.78 -11.27 -69.11
#